data_AF-A0A847X9N9-F1
#
_entry.id   AF-A0A847X9N9-F1
#
_cell.length_a   1.000
_cell.length_b   1.000
_cell.length_c   1.000
_cell.angle_alpha   90.00
_cell.angle_beta   90.00
_cell.angle_gamma   90.00
#
_symmetry.space_group_name_H-M   'P 1'
#
loop_
_entity.id
_entity.type
_entity.pdbx_description
1 polymer ?
#
loop_
_entity_poly.entity_id
_entity_poly.type
_entity_poly.pdbx_seq_one_letter_code
_entity_poly.pdbx_strand_id
1 'polypeptide(L)'
;MRDTEYKGINTQIRVAETKLFSREDYEKMLRAEGLRGALDVLRGTDYYFDEQEVLHTKNFDQFLMARLQIVYDELFEMTPNREVVEIYTLRYSYHNLKVLLKQKLKEVDLEHLLIPIGKESISTLRNLVKTEQSEILDPIMVEAVQLTLEDHDTFERIEAIDVFMDTYYYKHIRAIADELNNAT
;
A
#
# COMPACT_ATOMS: atom_id res chain seq x y z
N MET A 1 3.61 -16.33 18.05
CA MET A 1 2.21 -16.21 17.57
C MET A 1 1.34 -17.37 18.07
N ARG A 2 0.21 -17.13 18.75
CA ARG A 2 -0.68 -18.20 19.23
C ARG A 2 -1.87 -18.41 18.28
N ASP A 3 -2.05 -19.65 17.79
CA ASP A 3 -3.09 -20.00 16.81
C ASP A 3 -4.53 -19.59 17.26
N THR A 4 -4.81 -19.62 18.57
CA THR A 4 -6.11 -19.22 19.11
C THR A 4 -6.47 -17.76 18.88
N GLU A 5 -5.49 -16.86 18.80
CA GLU A 5 -5.71 -15.42 18.61
C GLU A 5 -6.14 -15.10 17.17
N TYR A 6 -5.76 -15.94 16.21
CA TYR A 6 -6.01 -15.72 14.78
C TYR A 6 -7.25 -16.45 14.26
N LYS A 7 -7.92 -17.30 15.06
CA LYS A 7 -9.09 -18.08 14.60
C LYS A 7 -10.23 -17.22 14.05
N GLY A 8 -10.51 -16.09 14.71
CA GLY A 8 -11.57 -15.16 14.33
C GLY A 8 -11.27 -14.51 12.97
N ILE A 9 -10.12 -13.85 12.85
CA ILE A 9 -9.70 -13.20 11.61
C ILE A 9 -9.50 -14.21 10.47
N ASN A 10 -8.99 -15.42 10.74
CA ASN A 10 -8.87 -16.47 9.73
C ASN A 10 -10.24 -16.84 9.15
N THR A 11 -11.27 -16.94 10.00
CA THR A 11 -12.64 -17.22 9.55
C THR A 11 -13.21 -16.07 8.72
N GLN A 12 -12.99 -14.83 9.14
CA GLN A 12 -13.41 -13.63 8.38
C GLN A 12 -12.71 -13.57 7.02
N ILE A 13 -11.41 -13.86 6.96
CA ILE A 13 -10.65 -13.95 5.70
C ILE A 13 -11.24 -15.03 4.81
N ARG A 14 -11.54 -16.23 5.33
CA ARG A 14 -12.19 -17.29 4.53
C ARG A 14 -13.54 -16.87 3.96
N VAL A 15 -14.32 -16.09 4.72
CA VAL A 15 -15.58 -15.52 4.21
C VAL A 15 -15.31 -14.50 3.12
N ALA A 16 -14.34 -13.60 3.29
CA ALA A 16 -13.95 -12.61 2.29
C ALA A 16 -13.43 -13.27 0.99
N GLU A 17 -12.66 -14.36 1.10
CA GLU A 17 -12.16 -15.13 -0.05
C GLU A 17 -13.29 -15.63 -0.96
N THR A 18 -14.47 -15.92 -0.42
CA THR A 18 -15.64 -16.36 -1.23
C THR A 18 -16.17 -15.27 -2.16
N LYS A 19 -15.80 -14.01 -1.93
CA LYS A 19 -16.18 -12.86 -2.74
C LYS A 19 -15.16 -12.51 -3.83
N LEU A 20 -14.00 -13.19 -3.85
CA LEU A 20 -13.01 -12.99 -4.90
C LEU A 20 -13.56 -13.44 -6.25
N PHE A 21 -13.09 -12.80 -7.32
CA PHE A 21 -13.47 -13.19 -8.67
C PHE A 21 -13.13 -14.66 -8.94
N SER A 22 -14.16 -15.40 -9.30
CA SER A 22 -14.02 -16.73 -9.84
C SER A 22 -13.60 -16.67 -11.31
N ARG A 23 -13.18 -17.81 -11.84
CA ARG A 23 -12.95 -17.96 -13.29
C ARG A 23 -14.18 -17.57 -14.11
N GLU A 24 -15.38 -17.91 -13.64
CA GLU A 24 -16.63 -17.62 -14.34
C GLU A 24 -16.87 -16.10 -14.44
N ASP A 25 -16.52 -15.33 -13.41
CA ASP A 25 -16.68 -13.87 -13.43
C ASP A 25 -15.77 -13.23 -14.48
N TYR A 26 -14.53 -13.70 -14.59
CA TYR A 26 -13.63 -13.28 -15.67
C TYR A 26 -14.16 -13.69 -17.04
N GLU A 27 -14.71 -14.89 -17.20
CA GLU A 27 -15.30 -15.32 -18.47
C GLU A 27 -16.53 -14.49 -18.86
N LYS A 28 -17.37 -14.09 -17.89
CA LYS A 28 -18.49 -13.17 -18.10
C LYS A 28 -18.01 -11.79 -18.55
N MET A 29 -17.01 -11.23 -17.88
CA MET A 29 -16.41 -9.94 -18.27
C MET A 29 -15.83 -9.98 -19.68
N LEU A 30 -15.13 -11.05 -20.05
CA LEU A 30 -14.55 -11.22 -21.39
C LEU A 30 -15.59 -11.35 -22.50
N ARG A 31 -16.76 -11.92 -22.21
CA ARG A 31 -17.88 -12.08 -23.17
C ARG A 31 -18.80 -10.87 -23.22
N ALA A 32 -18.63 -9.90 -22.33
CA ALA A 32 -19.49 -8.74 -22.25
C ALA A 32 -19.37 -7.84 -23.49
N GLU A 33 -20.48 -7.21 -23.89
CA GLU A 33 -20.50 -6.28 -25.01
C GLU A 33 -19.90 -4.93 -24.62
N GLY A 34 -18.57 -4.85 -24.68
CA GLY A 34 -17.80 -3.64 -24.39
C GLY A 34 -17.71 -3.31 -22.90
N LEU A 35 -17.19 -2.11 -22.61
CA LEU A 35 -16.88 -1.72 -21.24
C LEU A 35 -18.11 -1.71 -20.32
N ARG A 36 -19.27 -1.27 -20.83
CA ARG A 36 -20.48 -1.18 -20.01
C ARG A 36 -20.90 -2.53 -19.46
N GLY A 37 -20.93 -3.56 -20.30
CA GLY A 37 -21.26 -4.91 -19.84
C GLY A 37 -20.21 -5.47 -18.88
N ALA A 38 -18.93 -5.12 -19.04
CA ALA A 38 -17.90 -5.51 -18.07
C ALA A 38 -18.09 -4.81 -16.71
N LEU A 39 -18.49 -3.53 -16.70
CA LEU A 39 -18.85 -2.80 -15.48
C LEU A 39 -20.10 -3.38 -14.80
N ASP A 40 -21.07 -3.90 -15.55
CA ASP A 40 -22.23 -4.57 -14.97
C ASP A 40 -21.82 -5.83 -14.16
N VAL A 41 -20.80 -6.56 -14.59
CA VAL A 41 -20.24 -7.67 -13.81
C VAL A 41 -19.56 -7.16 -12.54
N LEU A 42 -18.75 -6.10 -12.63
CA LEU A 42 -18.11 -5.48 -11.46
C LEU A 42 -19.13 -4.95 -10.45
N ARG A 43 -20.28 -4.41 -10.90
CA ARG A 43 -21.32 -3.88 -10.00
C ARG A 43 -21.92 -4.96 -9.09
N GLY A 44 -21.80 -6.24 -9.46
CA GLY A 44 -22.24 -7.37 -8.63
C GLY A 44 -21.29 -7.73 -7.49
N THR A 45 -20.22 -6.96 -7.26
CA THR A 45 -19.14 -7.27 -6.32
C THR A 45 -19.00 -6.17 -5.25
N ASP A 46 -17.98 -6.26 -4.39
CA ASP A 46 -17.69 -5.24 -3.38
C ASP A 46 -17.02 -3.95 -3.95
N TYR A 47 -16.89 -3.80 -5.27
CA TYR A 47 -16.36 -2.58 -5.89
C TYR A 47 -17.45 -1.52 -6.06
N TYR A 48 -17.22 -0.33 -5.49
CA TYR A 48 -18.12 0.82 -5.59
C TYR A 48 -17.53 1.89 -6.51
N PHE A 49 -18.24 2.23 -7.58
CA PHE A 49 -17.79 3.21 -8.57
C PHE A 49 -18.97 3.92 -9.25
N ASP A 50 -18.72 5.12 -9.79
CA ASP A 50 -19.64 5.80 -10.70
C ASP A 50 -19.44 5.25 -12.12
N GLU A 51 -20.44 4.53 -12.64
CA GLU A 51 -20.39 3.94 -13.98
C GLU A 51 -20.21 5.01 -15.07
N GLN A 52 -20.89 6.16 -14.98
CA GLN A 52 -20.81 7.19 -16.00
C GLN A 52 -19.42 7.84 -16.01
N GLU A 53 -18.87 8.09 -14.83
CA GLU A 53 -17.52 8.59 -14.69
C GLU A 53 -16.50 7.61 -15.29
N VAL A 54 -16.56 6.33 -14.90
CA VAL A 54 -15.64 5.30 -15.41
C VAL A 54 -15.81 5.09 -16.92
N LEU A 55 -17.04 5.14 -17.45
CA LEU A 55 -17.29 5.08 -18.88
C LEU A 55 -16.66 6.24 -19.64
N HIS A 56 -16.60 7.44 -19.05
CA HIS A 56 -16.02 8.63 -19.65
C HIS A 56 -14.50 8.68 -19.50
N THR A 57 -13.98 8.55 -18.27
CA THR A 57 -12.57 8.77 -17.94
C THR A 57 -11.70 7.54 -18.14
N LYS A 58 -12.30 6.34 -18.10
CA LYS A 58 -11.59 5.05 -18.02
C LYS A 58 -10.65 4.97 -16.80
N ASN A 59 -10.90 5.77 -15.76
CA ASN A 59 -10.13 5.72 -14.54
C ASN A 59 -10.63 4.60 -13.63
N PHE A 60 -9.93 3.46 -13.64
CA PHE A 60 -10.24 2.32 -12.77
C PHE A 60 -9.49 2.39 -11.44
N ASP A 61 -8.33 3.03 -11.44
CA ASP A 61 -7.41 3.04 -10.30
C ASP A 61 -8.07 3.64 -9.06
N GLN A 62 -8.91 4.66 -9.23
CA GLN A 62 -9.60 5.33 -8.13
C GLN A 62 -10.43 4.37 -7.26
N PHE A 63 -11.35 3.60 -7.86
CA PHE A 63 -12.22 2.72 -7.08
C PHE A 63 -11.51 1.41 -6.68
N LEU A 64 -10.57 0.93 -7.49
CA LEU A 64 -9.77 -0.25 -7.18
C LEU A 64 -8.88 0.00 -5.96
N MET A 65 -8.17 1.15 -5.94
CA MET A 65 -7.34 1.56 -4.81
C MET A 65 -8.18 1.88 -3.59
N ALA A 66 -9.34 2.53 -3.74
CA ALA A 66 -10.25 2.77 -2.62
C ALA A 66 -10.72 1.45 -1.97
N ARG A 67 -11.10 0.45 -2.76
CA ARG A 67 -11.49 -0.85 -2.21
C ARG A 67 -10.32 -1.55 -1.52
N LEU A 68 -9.13 -1.50 -2.13
CA LEU A 68 -7.92 -2.08 -1.54
C LEU A 68 -7.55 -1.42 -0.21
N GLN A 69 -7.67 -0.10 -0.12
CA GLN A 69 -7.45 0.65 1.12
C GLN A 69 -8.41 0.18 2.22
N ILE A 70 -9.72 0.11 1.93
CA ILE A 70 -10.73 -0.37 2.89
C ILE A 70 -10.38 -1.77 3.41
N VAL A 71 -9.93 -2.67 2.52
CA VAL A 71 -9.52 -4.03 2.93
C VAL A 71 -8.35 -4.00 3.90
N TYR A 72 -7.32 -3.18 3.64
CA TYR A 72 -6.19 -3.07 4.56
C TYR A 72 -6.55 -2.38 5.88
N ASP A 73 -7.41 -1.37 5.85
CA ASP A 73 -7.92 -0.71 7.06
C ASP A 73 -8.66 -1.72 7.95
N GLU A 74 -9.57 -2.51 7.37
CA GLU A 74 -10.25 -3.61 8.06
C GLU A 74 -9.26 -4.63 8.64
N LEU A 75 -8.22 -5.01 7.89
CA LEU A 75 -7.20 -5.95 8.36
C LEU A 75 -6.38 -5.38 9.53
N PHE A 76 -6.01 -4.10 9.49
CA PHE A 76 -5.30 -3.44 10.58
C PHE A 76 -6.15 -3.34 11.86
N GLU A 77 -7.47 -3.20 11.73
CA GLU A 77 -8.40 -3.17 12.87
C GLU A 77 -8.63 -4.56 13.48
N MET A 78 -8.70 -5.61 12.65
CA MET A 78 -9.06 -6.96 13.09
C MET A 78 -7.86 -7.79 13.54
N THR A 79 -6.65 -7.48 13.07
CA THR A 79 -5.45 -8.29 13.35
C THR A 79 -4.99 -8.13 14.80
N PRO A 80 -4.64 -9.22 15.51
CA PRO A 80 -4.03 -9.15 16.84
C PRO A 80 -2.67 -8.45 16.86
N ASN A 81 -1.95 -8.51 15.74
CA ASN A 81 -0.61 -7.93 15.57
C ASN A 81 -0.57 -7.24 14.21
N ARG A 82 -0.27 -5.93 14.22
CA ARG A 82 -0.34 -5.08 13.01
C ARG A 82 0.84 -5.31 12.09
N GLU A 83 1.95 -5.81 12.62
CA GLU A 83 3.19 -6.10 11.90
C GLU A 83 2.98 -7.19 10.83
N VAL A 84 2.04 -8.12 11.04
CA VAL A 84 1.63 -9.10 10.03
C VAL A 84 1.03 -8.43 8.79
N VAL A 85 0.17 -7.43 8.97
CA VAL A 85 -0.45 -6.68 7.88
C VAL A 85 0.56 -5.68 7.29
N GLU A 86 1.43 -5.14 8.14
CA GLU A 86 2.50 -4.23 7.75
C GLU A 86 3.40 -4.83 6.67
N ILE A 87 3.79 -6.11 6.75
CA ILE A 87 4.59 -6.78 5.71
C ILE A 87 4.00 -6.56 4.29
N TYR A 88 2.67 -6.62 4.16
CA TYR A 88 1.99 -6.49 2.87
C TYR A 88 1.81 -5.03 2.44
N THR A 89 1.70 -4.12 3.40
CA THR A 89 1.45 -2.70 3.13
C THR A 89 2.72 -1.86 3.05
N LEU A 90 3.86 -2.39 3.53
CA LEU A 90 5.14 -1.70 3.59
C LEU A 90 5.61 -1.20 2.22
N ARG A 91 5.28 -1.94 1.16
CA ARG A 91 5.54 -1.53 -0.24
C ARG A 91 4.93 -0.16 -0.57
N TYR A 92 3.77 0.17 -0.01
CA TYR A 92 3.10 1.45 -0.23
C TYR A 92 3.75 2.57 0.59
N SER A 93 4.18 2.28 1.82
CA SER A 93 4.95 3.24 2.62
C SER A 93 6.26 3.65 1.92
N TYR A 94 7.03 2.69 1.42
CA TYR A 94 8.27 2.98 0.70
C TYR A 94 8.03 3.61 -0.69
N HIS A 95 6.95 3.22 -1.39
CA HIS A 95 6.51 3.94 -2.59
C HIS A 95 6.22 5.41 -2.28
N ASN A 96 5.45 5.69 -1.23
CA ASN A 96 5.14 7.06 -0.81
C ASN A 96 6.40 7.83 -0.41
N LEU A 97 7.35 7.21 0.28
CA LEU A 97 8.64 7.85 0.57
C LEU A 97 9.40 8.21 -0.72
N LYS A 98 9.45 7.32 -1.72
CA LYS A 98 10.04 7.64 -3.04
C LYS A 98 9.35 8.83 -3.69
N VAL A 99 8.02 8.85 -3.70
CA VAL A 99 7.22 9.95 -4.28
C VAL A 99 7.51 11.26 -3.55
N LEU A 100 7.45 11.26 -2.21
CA LEU A 100 7.67 12.45 -1.38
C LEU A 100 9.11 12.98 -1.51
N LEU A 101 10.11 12.11 -1.57
CA LEU A 101 11.51 12.49 -1.81
C LEU A 101 11.70 13.09 -3.20
N LYS A 102 11.14 12.47 -4.24
CA LYS A 102 11.18 13.00 -5.62
C LYS A 102 10.47 14.36 -5.72
N GLN A 103 9.34 14.53 -5.03
CA GLN A 103 8.62 15.79 -4.93
C GLN A 103 9.46 16.87 -4.23
N LYS A 104 10.12 16.56 -3.11
CA LYS A 104 11.03 17.49 -2.39
C LYS A 104 12.20 17.92 -3.27
N LEU A 105 12.88 16.97 -3.91
CA LEU A 105 14.13 17.22 -4.63
C LEU A 105 13.94 17.84 -6.02
N LYS A 106 12.81 17.57 -6.69
CA LYS A 106 12.50 18.15 -8.00
C LYS A 106 11.54 19.34 -7.96
N GLU A 107 10.99 19.65 -6.78
CA GLU A 107 9.98 20.71 -6.60
C GLU A 107 8.75 20.55 -7.52
N VAL A 108 8.29 19.31 -7.71
CA VAL A 108 7.11 18.98 -8.54
C VAL A 108 6.01 18.37 -7.69
N ASP A 109 4.75 18.69 -8.02
CA ASP A 109 3.59 18.08 -7.37
C ASP A 109 3.37 16.65 -7.87
N LEU A 110 3.48 15.68 -6.96
CA LEU A 110 3.26 14.26 -7.18
C LEU A 110 2.21 13.69 -6.21
N GLU A 111 1.38 14.53 -5.59
CA GLU A 111 0.40 14.10 -4.57
C GLU A 111 -0.56 13.03 -5.11
N HIS A 112 -0.93 13.13 -6.38
CA HIS A 112 -1.80 12.17 -7.08
C HIS A 112 -1.20 10.75 -7.20
N LEU A 113 0.09 10.57 -6.92
CA LEU A 113 0.77 9.27 -6.93
C LEU A 113 0.84 8.62 -5.54
N LEU A 114 0.42 9.32 -4.49
CA LEU A 114 0.45 8.80 -3.13
C LEU A 114 -0.67 7.79 -2.91
N ILE A 115 -0.34 6.70 -2.22
CA ILE A 115 -1.25 5.60 -1.94
C ILE A 115 -1.48 5.57 -0.43
N PRO A 116 -2.67 5.95 0.09
CA PRO A 116 -2.95 6.04 1.52
C PRO A 116 -3.16 4.67 2.18
N ILE A 117 -2.24 3.74 1.96
CA ILE A 117 -2.23 2.40 2.53
C ILE A 117 -0.94 2.23 3.31
N GLY A 118 -1.04 1.84 4.57
CA GLY A 118 0.11 1.65 5.44
C GLY A 118 -0.28 1.69 6.91
N LYS A 119 0.60 1.21 7.78
CA LYS A 119 0.42 1.29 9.24
C LYS A 119 0.32 2.74 9.71
N GLU A 120 1.09 3.62 9.07
CA GLU A 120 1.26 5.03 9.41
C GLU A 120 0.76 5.96 8.30
N SER A 121 0.30 7.15 8.68
CA SER A 121 -0.33 8.10 7.75
C SER A 121 0.65 8.71 6.74
N ILE A 122 0.14 9.15 5.59
CA ILE A 122 0.92 9.96 4.62
C ILE A 122 1.51 11.20 5.29
N SER A 123 0.78 11.86 6.20
CA SER A 123 1.29 13.00 6.96
C SER A 123 2.51 12.66 7.80
N THR A 124 2.56 11.46 8.39
CA THR A 124 3.71 10.98 9.16
C THR A 124 4.93 10.79 8.24
N LEU A 125 4.75 10.15 7.08
CA LEU A 125 5.82 9.95 6.09
C LEU A 125 6.32 11.30 5.52
N ARG A 126 5.41 12.23 5.26
CA ARG A 126 5.73 13.58 4.80
C ARG A 126 6.55 14.34 5.84
N ASN A 127 6.17 14.22 7.11
CA ASN A 127 6.94 14.84 8.19
C ASN A 127 8.36 14.30 8.21
N LEU A 128 8.55 12.97 8.11
CA LEU A 128 9.88 12.37 8.02
C LEU A 128 10.71 12.93 6.86
N VAL A 129 10.17 13.01 5.64
CA VAL A 129 10.92 13.57 4.50
C VAL A 129 11.30 15.04 4.72
N LYS A 130 10.49 15.79 5.48
CA LYS A 130 10.73 17.20 5.78
C LYS A 130 11.76 17.41 6.89
N THR A 131 11.67 16.65 7.97
CA THR A 131 12.46 16.86 9.21
C THR A 131 13.63 15.89 9.33
N GLU A 132 13.65 14.84 8.51
CA GLU A 132 14.65 13.76 8.54
C GLU A 132 14.69 13.01 9.89
N GLN A 133 13.62 13.16 10.66
CA GLN A 133 13.48 12.66 12.02
C GLN A 133 12.05 12.23 12.26
N SER A 134 11.87 11.11 12.96
CA SER A 134 10.57 10.65 13.42
C SER A 134 10.74 9.81 14.68
N GLU A 135 9.88 10.04 15.67
CA GLU A 135 9.75 9.18 16.86
C GLU A 135 8.67 8.09 16.67
N ILE A 136 7.88 8.20 15.59
CA ILE A 136 6.74 7.32 15.30
C ILE A 136 7.14 6.21 14.32
N LEU A 137 7.94 6.56 13.31
CA LEU A 137 8.32 5.63 12.25
C LEU A 137 9.49 4.75 12.69
N ASP A 138 9.54 3.56 12.10
CA ASP A 138 10.64 2.63 12.34
C ASP A 138 12.00 3.29 12.01
N PRO A 139 13.04 3.11 12.85
CA PRO A 139 14.37 3.65 12.61
C PRO A 139 14.95 3.31 11.24
N ILE A 140 14.61 2.16 10.66
CA ILE A 140 15.03 1.74 9.31
C ILE A 140 14.48 2.71 8.26
N MET A 141 13.25 3.21 8.40
CA MET A 141 12.71 4.23 7.49
C MET A 141 13.42 5.57 7.65
N VAL A 142 13.72 5.95 8.89
CA VAL A 142 14.41 7.21 9.20
C VAL A 142 15.81 7.21 8.58
N GLU A 143 16.57 6.15 8.81
CA GLU A 143 17.90 5.94 8.24
C GLU A 143 17.86 5.94 6.70
N ALA A 144 16.86 5.29 6.10
CA ALA A 144 16.69 5.27 4.65
C ALA A 144 16.57 6.68 4.06
N VAL A 145 15.74 7.53 4.67
CA VAL A 145 15.51 8.90 4.22
C VAL A 145 16.76 9.75 4.39
N GLN A 146 17.42 9.66 5.55
CA GLN A 146 18.66 10.40 5.83
C GLN A 146 19.75 10.07 4.81
N LEU A 147 20.07 8.78 4.63
CA LEU A 147 21.12 8.36 3.70
C LEU A 147 20.79 8.68 2.23
N THR A 148 19.51 8.67 1.86
CA THR A 148 19.10 9.07 0.52
C THR A 148 19.38 10.55 0.27
N LEU A 149 19.09 11.41 1.24
CA LEU A 149 19.32 12.85 1.13
C LEU A 149 20.82 13.16 1.18
N GLU A 150 21.59 12.48 2.03
CA GLU A 150 23.06 12.60 2.07
C GLU A 150 23.73 12.19 0.74
N ASP A 151 23.29 11.08 0.11
CA ASP A 151 23.79 10.67 -1.22
C ASP A 151 23.42 11.71 -2.29
N HIS A 152 22.20 12.24 -2.23
CA HIS A 152 21.76 13.26 -3.17
C HIS A 152 22.55 14.56 -3.02
N ASP A 153 22.80 15.03 -1.80
CA ASP A 153 23.60 16.24 -1.54
C ASP A 153 25.05 16.09 -2.03
N THR A 154 25.56 14.84 -2.07
CA THR A 154 26.93 14.54 -2.50
C THR A 154 27.06 14.33 -4.01
N PHE A 155 26.11 13.63 -4.62
CA PHE A 155 26.22 13.14 -6.01
C PHE A 155 25.16 13.69 -6.95
N GLU A 156 24.14 14.39 -6.45
CA GLU A 156 23.03 15.00 -7.20
C GLU A 156 22.23 13.99 -8.05
N ARG A 157 22.26 12.71 -7.69
CA ARG A 157 21.55 11.64 -8.43
C ARG A 157 20.18 11.42 -7.85
N ILE A 158 19.18 11.35 -8.71
CA ILE A 158 17.77 11.14 -8.30
C ILE A 158 17.43 9.65 -8.31
N GLU A 159 18.07 8.89 -9.19
CA GLU A 159 17.94 7.45 -9.32
C GLU A 159 18.35 6.72 -8.05
N ALA A 160 19.21 7.34 -7.22
CA ALA A 160 19.61 6.82 -5.93
C ALA A 160 18.42 6.61 -4.98
N ILE A 161 17.38 7.45 -5.06
CA ILE A 161 16.16 7.34 -4.25
C ILE A 161 15.54 5.95 -4.39
N ASP A 162 15.45 5.44 -5.62
CA ASP A 162 14.84 4.14 -5.86
C ASP A 162 15.69 3.03 -5.24
N VAL A 163 17.02 3.10 -5.39
CA VAL A 163 17.97 2.12 -4.84
C VAL A 163 17.92 2.08 -3.31
N PHE A 164 17.98 3.24 -2.64
CA PHE A 164 17.93 3.31 -1.19
C PHE A 164 16.57 2.82 -0.67
N MET A 165 15.47 3.34 -1.20
CA MET A 165 14.13 2.97 -0.73
C MET A 165 13.84 1.49 -0.93
N ASP A 166 14.23 0.88 -2.06
CA ASP A 166 14.05 -0.56 -2.28
C ASP A 166 14.95 -1.39 -1.35
N THR A 167 16.20 -0.97 -1.16
CA THR A 167 17.12 -1.65 -0.23
C THR A 167 16.57 -1.66 1.19
N TYR A 168 16.11 -0.50 1.67
CA TYR A 168 15.60 -0.37 3.02
C TYR A 168 14.21 -1.00 3.19
N TYR A 169 13.39 -1.02 2.14
CA TYR A 169 12.15 -1.80 2.12
C TYR A 169 12.41 -3.29 2.43
N TYR A 170 13.38 -3.91 1.76
CA TYR A 170 13.71 -5.31 2.04
C TYR A 170 14.33 -5.51 3.42
N LYS A 171 15.19 -4.58 3.88
CA LYS A 171 15.71 -4.61 5.27
C LYS A 171 14.57 -4.56 6.29
N HIS A 172 13.60 -3.70 6.07
CA HIS A 172 12.47 -3.50 6.97
C HIS A 172 11.52 -4.71 6.98
N ILE A 173 11.20 -5.29 5.81
CA ILE A 173 10.48 -6.58 5.75
C ILE A 173 11.21 -7.64 6.57
N ARG A 174 12.54 -7.71 6.46
CA ARG A 174 13.32 -8.70 7.20
C ARG A 174 13.23 -8.47 8.70
N ALA A 175 13.37 -7.23 9.15
CA ALA A 175 13.26 -6.86 10.56
C ALA A 175 11.89 -7.25 11.15
N ILE A 176 10.80 -6.93 10.44
CA ILE A 176 9.44 -7.32 10.85
C ILE A 176 9.31 -8.85 10.92
N ALA A 177 9.83 -9.57 9.92
CA ALA A 177 9.77 -11.03 9.91
C ALA A 177 10.57 -11.67 11.06
N ASP A 178 11.73 -11.11 11.41
CA ASP A 178 12.52 -11.57 12.55
C ASP A 178 11.81 -11.26 13.88
N GLU A 179 11.15 -10.12 14.01
CA GLU A 179 10.33 -9.77 15.18
C GLU A 179 9.15 -10.74 15.35
N LEU A 180 8.42 -11.02 14.28
CA LEU A 180 7.28 -11.96 14.30
C LEU A 180 7.70 -13.39 14.68
N ASN A 181 8.91 -13.82 14.29
CA ASN A 181 9.46 -15.13 14.66
C ASN A 181 9.91 -15.19 16.13
N ASN A 182 10.38 -14.06 16.67
CA ASN A 182 10.89 -13.96 18.04
C ASN A 182 9.81 -13.55 19.06
N ALA A 183 8.59 -13.23 18.61
CA ALA A 183 7.45 -12.93 19.47
C ALA A 183 6.95 -14.21 20.19
N THR A 184 7.60 -14.51 21.32
CA THR A 184 7.15 -15.45 22.36
C THR A 184 5.92 -14.93 23.10
#